data_AF-A0A7L2C928-F1
#
_entry.id   AF-A0A7L2C928-F1
#
_cell.length_a   1.000
_cell.length_b   1.000
_cell.length_c   1.000
_cell.angle_alpha   90.00
_cell.angle_beta   90.00
_cell.angle_gamma   90.00
#
_symmetry.space_group_name_H-M   'P 1'
#
loop_
_entity.id
_entity.type
_entity.pdbx_description
1 polymer ?
#
loop_
_entity_poly.entity_id
_entity_poly.type
_entity_poly.pdbx_seq_one_letter_code
_entity_poly.pdbx_strand_id
1 'polypeptide(L)'
;MAGRGKLIAVMGDEDTVTGFLLGGIGELDKHRRPNFLVVEKETSLAEIEETFRGFLAREDVGMILISQALAEQIRPAVAAH
;
A
#
# COMPACT_ATOMS: atom_id res chain seq x y z
N MET A 1 13.29 -0.29 -25.04
CA MET A 1 12.78 0.51 -23.90
C MET A 1 12.38 -0.51 -22.84
N ALA A 2 13.21 -0.74 -21.82
CA ALA A 2 12.83 -1.65 -20.73
C ALA A 2 11.54 -1.10 -20.15
N GLY A 3 10.44 -1.87 -20.25
CA GLY A 3 9.16 -1.45 -19.69
C GLY A 3 9.40 -1.09 -18.24
N ARG A 4 9.00 0.12 -17.83
CA ARG A 4 9.03 0.50 -16.41
C ARG A 4 8.37 -0.64 -15.64
N GLY A 5 9.14 -1.30 -14.77
CA GLY A 5 8.62 -2.38 -13.93
C GLY A 5 7.41 -1.87 -13.14
N LYS A 6 6.50 -2.78 -12.79
CA LYS A 6 5.39 -2.41 -11.93
C LYS A 6 5.91 -1.99 -10.56
N LEU A 7 5.22 -1.02 -9.95
CA LEU A 7 5.52 -0.49 -8.63
C LEU A 7 5.10 -1.47 -7.53
N ILE A 8 5.75 -1.34 -6.38
CA ILE A 8 5.37 -2.00 -5.14
C ILE A 8 4.61 -0.98 -4.31
N ALA A 9 3.46 -1.36 -3.75
CA ALA A 9 2.74 -0.56 -2.76
C ALA A 9 2.91 -1.15 -1.36
N VAL A 10 2.94 -0.33 -0.32
CA VAL A 10 3.23 -0.77 1.07
C VAL A 10 2.18 -0.25 2.05
N MET A 11 1.65 -1.12 2.90
CA MET A 11 0.72 -0.77 3.97
C MET A 11 1.23 -1.37 5.28
N GLY A 12 1.53 -0.53 6.26
CA GLY A 12 2.16 -0.98 7.50
C GLY A 12 2.14 0.08 8.59
N ASP A 13 2.71 -0.27 9.74
CA ASP A 13 3.06 0.71 10.76
C ASP A 13 4.23 1.60 10.29
N GLU A 14 4.49 2.65 11.07
CA GLU A 14 5.53 3.65 10.77
C GLU A 14 6.90 3.01 10.54
N ASP A 15 7.30 2.07 11.40
CA ASP A 15 8.60 1.40 11.32
C ASP A 15 8.74 0.58 10.05
N THR A 16 7.70 -0.19 9.69
CA THR A 16 7.70 -1.02 8.47
C THR A 16 7.77 -0.14 7.23
N VAL A 17 6.91 0.88 7.14
CA VAL A 17 6.86 1.76 5.97
C VAL A 17 8.18 2.52 5.83
N THR A 18 8.72 3.06 6.91
CA THR A 18 10.01 3.75 6.90
C THR A 18 11.14 2.85 6.38
N GLY A 19 11.18 1.58 6.79
CA GLY A 19 12.15 0.61 6.27
C GLY A 19 12.07 0.42 4.76
N PHE A 20 10.86 0.36 4.20
CA PHE A 20 10.66 0.26 2.75
C PHE A 20 10.97 1.55 1.99
N LEU A 21 10.67 2.71 2.59
CA LEU A 21 11.07 4.02 2.07
C LEU A 21 12.60 4.12 1.92
N LEU A 22 13.35 3.66 2.94
CA LEU A 22 14.82 3.57 2.88
C LEU A 22 15.30 2.55 1.84
N GLY A 23 14.52 1.49 1.60
CA GLY A 23 14.77 0.48 0.57
C GLY A 23 14.51 0.96 -0.86
N GLY A 24 14.02 2.20 -1.05
CA GLY A 24 13.78 2.80 -2.36
C GLY A 24 12.37 2.58 -2.92
N ILE A 25 11.42 2.10 -2.10
CA ILE A 25 9.99 2.03 -2.44
C ILE A 25 9.33 3.29 -1.87
N GLY A 26 8.57 4.08 -2.64
CA GLY A 26 7.93 5.29 -2.09
C GLY A 26 7.47 6.31 -3.14
N GLU A 27 7.25 5.84 -4.36
CA GLU A 27 6.91 6.64 -5.52
C GLU A 27 5.56 7.35 -5.37
N LEU A 28 5.59 8.64 -5.69
CA LEU A 28 4.39 9.43 -5.86
C LEU A 28 3.87 9.28 -7.29
N ASP A 29 2.57 9.11 -7.44
CA ASP A 29 1.94 9.13 -8.76
C ASP A 29 1.88 10.56 -9.34
N LYS A 30 1.34 10.69 -10.57
CA LYS A 30 1.15 11.99 -11.25
C LYS A 30 0.26 12.98 -10.47
N HIS A 31 -0.55 12.49 -9.54
CA HIS A 31 -1.43 13.28 -8.67
C HIS A 31 -0.83 13.47 -7.27
N ARG A 32 0.46 13.13 -7.10
CA ARG A 32 1.20 13.18 -5.82
C ARG A 32 0.62 12.26 -4.74
N ARG A 33 -0.08 11.21 -5.13
CA ARG A 33 -0.54 10.17 -4.20
C ARG A 33 0.57 9.15 -3.98
N PRO A 34 0.90 8.81 -2.73
CA PRO A 34 1.92 7.82 -2.43
C PRO A 34 1.46 6.41 -2.84
N ASN A 35 2.42 5.52 -3.07
CA ASN A 35 2.22 4.07 -3.11
C ASN A 35 2.38 3.43 -1.73
N PHE A 36 2.20 4.19 -0.65
CA PHE A 36 2.25 3.63 0.69
C PHE A 36 1.19 4.24 1.61
N LEU A 37 0.84 3.51 2.66
CA LEU A 37 0.01 3.96 3.77
C LEU A 37 0.71 3.64 5.09
N VAL A 38 0.96 4.68 5.88
CA VAL A 38 1.34 4.53 7.29
C VAL A 38 0.04 4.43 8.09
N VAL A 39 -0.13 3.34 8.82
CA VAL A 39 -1.28 3.12 9.68
C VAL A 39 -0.90 3.43 11.11
N GLU A 40 -1.57 4.43 11.67
CA GLU A 40 -1.48 4.84 13.07
C GLU A 40 -2.72 4.35 13.84
N LYS A 41 -2.80 4.66 15.14
CA LYS A 41 -3.93 4.20 15.98
C LYS A 41 -5.24 4.90 15.63
N GLU A 42 -5.14 6.07 15.03
CA GLU A 42 -6.22 6.97 14.65
C GLU A 42 -6.72 6.67 13.23
N THR A 43 -5.95 5.92 12.43
CA THR A 43 -6.32 5.54 11.07
C THR A 43 -7.55 4.65 11.10
N SER A 44 -8.59 5.05 10.38
CA SER A 44 -9.85 4.32 10.38
C SER A 44 -9.80 3.06 9.51
N LEU A 45 -10.57 2.03 9.87
CA LEU A 45 -10.70 0.82 9.04
C LEU A 45 -11.15 1.16 7.60
N ALA A 46 -12.06 2.13 7.46
CA ALA A 46 -12.55 2.58 6.17
C ALA A 46 -11.43 3.14 5.28
N GLU A 47 -10.51 3.91 5.87
CA GLU A 47 -9.36 4.48 5.16
C GLU A 47 -8.37 3.39 4.72
N ILE A 48 -8.14 2.38 5.56
CA ILE A 48 -7.29 1.22 5.21
C ILE A 48 -7.91 0.46 4.03
N GLU A 49 -9.21 0.17 4.08
CA GLU A 49 -9.92 -0.52 2.98
C GLU A 49 -9.94 0.29 1.69
N GLU A 50 -10.24 1.59 1.77
CA GLU A 50 -10.27 2.49 0.62
C GLU A 50 -8.89 2.56 -0.04
N THR A 51 -7.83 2.66 0.76
CA THR A 51 -6.45 2.72 0.26
C THR A 51 -6.06 1.38 -0.40
N PHE A 52 -6.39 0.26 0.23
CA PHE A 52 -6.15 -1.07 -0.35
C PHE A 52 -6.84 -1.23 -1.70
N ARG A 53 -8.12 -0.84 -1.81
CA ARG A 53 -8.87 -0.85 -3.07
C ARG A 53 -8.28 0.13 -4.09
N GLY A 54 -7.80 1.28 -3.64
CA GLY A 54 -7.09 2.26 -4.47
C GLY A 54 -5.82 1.69 -5.08
N PHE A 55 -5.05 0.92 -4.32
CA PHE A 55 -3.87 0.20 -4.83
C PHE A 55 -4.24 -0.93 -5.78
N LEU A 56 -5.32 -1.67 -5.54
CA LEU A 56 -5.82 -2.69 -6.49
C LEU A 56 -6.27 -2.09 -7.83
N ALA A 57 -6.85 -0.88 -7.80
CA ALA A 57 -7.31 -0.19 -9.01
C ALA A 57 -6.16 0.41 -9.85
N ARG A 58 -4.94 0.45 -9.33
CA ARG A 58 -3.77 1.01 -10.00
C ARG A 58 -3.11 -0.03 -10.91
N GLU A 59 -3.17 0.18 -12.22
CA GLU A 59 -2.53 -0.70 -13.22
C GLU A 59 -0.99 -0.72 -13.13
N ASP A 60 -0.40 0.35 -12.58
CA ASP A 60 1.04 0.50 -12.39
C ASP A 60 1.56 -0.20 -11.13
N VAL A 61 0.70 -0.68 -10.23
CA VAL A 61 1.07 -1.48 -9.05
C VAL A 61 1.05 -2.96 -9.41
N GLY A 62 2.12 -3.67 -9.08
CA GLY A 62 2.28 -5.10 -9.36
C GLY A 62 2.27 -5.97 -8.11
N MET A 63 2.59 -5.38 -6.96
CA MET A 63 2.65 -6.07 -5.68
C MET A 63 2.22 -5.10 -4.57
N ILE A 64 1.40 -5.59 -3.64
CA ILE A 64 1.02 -4.86 -2.43
C ILE A 64 1.60 -5.63 -1.25
N LEU A 65 2.47 -4.98 -0.49
CA LEU A 65 3.00 -5.48 0.77
C LEU A 65 2.13 -4.94 1.90
N ILE A 66 1.53 -5.81 2.70
CA ILE A 66 0.68 -5.45 3.82
C ILE A 66 1.13 -6.18 5.08
N SER A 67 1.20 -5.50 6.22
CA SER A 67 1.48 -6.17 7.49
C SER A 67 0.34 -7.14 7.84
N GLN A 68 0.67 -8.31 8.37
CA GLN A 68 -0.34 -9.34 8.66
C GLN A 68 -1.43 -8.83 9.61
N ALA A 69 -1.06 -8.00 10.59
CA ALA A 69 -2.01 -7.41 11.53
C ALA A 69 -3.03 -6.47 10.84
N LEU A 70 -2.63 -5.75 9.78
CA LEU A 70 -3.55 -4.96 8.97
C LEU A 70 -4.39 -5.82 8.04
N ALA A 71 -3.78 -6.85 7.43
CA ALA A 71 -4.47 -7.77 6.54
C ALA A 71 -5.64 -8.50 7.24
N GLU A 72 -5.48 -8.87 8.51
CA GLU A 72 -6.55 -9.46 9.32
C GLU A 72 -7.71 -8.47 9.60
N GLN A 73 -7.42 -7.18 9.76
CA GLN A 73 -8.46 -6.17 9.98
C GLN A 73 -9.34 -5.99 8.75
N ILE A 74 -8.75 -6.03 7.55
CA ILE A 74 -9.44 -5.90 6.27
C ILE A 74 -9.60 -7.24 5.54
N ARG A 75 -9.64 -8.35 6.29
CA ARG A 75 -9.70 -9.71 5.74
C ARG A 75 -10.79 -9.93 4.68
N PRO A 76 -12.01 -9.36 4.79
CA PRO A 76 -13.01 -9.47 3.74
C PRO A 76 -12.57 -8.85 2.41
N ALA A 77 -11.84 -7.73 2.44
CA ALA A 77 -11.34 -7.06 1.24
C ALA A 77 -10.19 -7.84 0.59
N VAL A 78 -9.29 -8.40 1.42
CA VAL A 78 -8.15 -9.22 0.95
C VAL A 78 -8.63 -10.54 0.36
N ALA A 79 -9.52 -11.27 1.03
CA ALA A 79 -9.98 -12.59 0.59
C ALA A 79 -10.85 -12.56 -0.69
N ALA A 80 -11.32 -11.38 -1.10
CA ALA A 80 -12.09 -11.20 -2.32
C ALA A 80 -11.22 -11.16 -3.61
N HIS A 81 -9.89 -11.19 -3.48
CA HIS A 81 -8.91 -11.09 -4.57
C HIS A 81 -7.83 -12.17 -4.43
#